data_AF-A0A1Z5JHX2-F1
#
_entry.id   AF-A0A1Z5JHX2-F1
#
_cell.length_a   1.000
_cell.length_b   1.000
_cell.length_c   1.000
_cell.angle_alpha   90.00
_cell.angle_beta   90.00
_cell.angle_gamma   90.00
#
_symmetry.space_group_name_H-M   'P 1'
#
loop_
_entity.id
_entity.type
_entity.pdbx_description
1 polymer ?
#
loop_
_entity_poly.entity_id
_entity_poly.type
_entity_poly.pdbx_seq_one_letter_code
_entity_poly.pdbx_strand_id
1 'polypeptide(L)'
;MNSRKKRRLPSSERPCLSLKNALILATTMGISLSTLTTLRLVRETKSAYINREAMIEDFKQRQQRISCKRLKSWHDIQDCMPPQLRRPMNADCRNSGINTWDSVQKCLTGRFFAEDDTGNEEPFEVHIIGERHSGTKWITKDLQQCFSNAPESAPYIKRIHRDFIRSKHFFQPLQYGGDFLRHIIVVIVRDPVDWVSAMNEMPYHSPAHVASIHNNEVTPLPWADFVSRPWTMPRPKSDRELFKHMAANPALRLERLCQSLFRYDDVVPCTLNSTLEELPGDMLRSMYPVYELKNDGSGTAYQNILELRADKIANHVLHLPSLFSIGGFVLVRYEDLLEKGTQFLMEQVSQVAGMQGTLPQQCKPTGPQPERMGQRVVPKGLKEWIESNMDVHMERLLGYR
;
A
#
# COMPACT_ATOMS: atom_id res chain seq x y z
N MET A 1 -15.24 -65.08 -52.48
CA MET A 1 -14.54 -64.30 -53.52
C MET A 1 -15.04 -62.86 -53.49
N ASN A 2 -14.26 -61.94 -52.92
CA ASN A 2 -14.15 -60.56 -53.43
C ASN A 2 -13.02 -59.83 -52.69
N SER A 3 -12.00 -59.51 -53.47
CA SER A 3 -10.78 -58.77 -53.11
C SER A 3 -11.08 -57.28 -52.97
N ARG A 4 -10.51 -56.61 -51.96
CA ARG A 4 -10.18 -55.17 -52.05
C ARG A 4 -9.13 -54.72 -51.00
N LYS A 5 -7.90 -54.63 -51.51
CA LYS A 5 -6.87 -53.58 -51.36
C LYS A 5 -6.67 -52.93 -49.96
N LYS A 6 -5.61 -53.36 -49.29
CA LYS A 6 -4.86 -52.58 -48.28
C LYS A 6 -4.14 -51.39 -48.94
N ARG A 7 -4.39 -50.17 -48.49
CA ARG A 7 -3.52 -49.00 -48.69
C ARG A 7 -2.58 -48.88 -47.50
N ARG A 8 -1.26 -48.98 -47.73
CA ARG A 8 -0.22 -48.62 -46.76
C ARG A 8 0.01 -47.11 -46.84
N LEU A 9 -0.04 -46.43 -45.70
CA LEU A 9 0.47 -45.06 -45.54
C LEU A 9 1.98 -45.13 -45.25
N PRO A 10 2.77 -44.14 -45.69
CA PRO A 10 4.22 -44.11 -45.49
C PRO A 10 4.57 -43.83 -44.04
N SER A 11 5.57 -44.56 -43.53
CA SER A 11 6.21 -44.32 -42.24
C SER A 11 7.00 -43.02 -42.29
N SER A 12 6.50 -42.00 -41.58
CA SER A 12 7.27 -40.81 -41.24
C SER A 12 8.26 -41.16 -40.13
N GLU A 13 9.53 -41.30 -40.50
CA GLU A 13 10.65 -41.27 -39.56
C GLU A 13 10.74 -39.86 -38.98
N ARG A 14 10.50 -39.74 -37.67
CA ARG A 14 10.83 -38.52 -36.92
C ARG A 14 12.24 -38.67 -36.35
N PRO A 15 13.13 -37.70 -36.53
CA PRO A 15 14.41 -37.72 -35.86
C PRO A 15 14.18 -37.43 -34.36
N CYS A 16 14.55 -38.38 -33.51
CA CYS A 16 14.74 -38.17 -32.08
C CYS A 16 15.91 -37.22 -31.86
N LEU A 17 15.68 -35.91 -32.02
CA LEU A 17 16.56 -34.90 -31.47
C LEU A 17 16.33 -34.82 -29.96
N SER A 18 17.41 -35.08 -29.23
CA SER A 18 17.56 -35.04 -27.77
C SER A 18 16.76 -33.92 -27.09
N LEU A 19 15.63 -34.30 -26.47
CA LEU A 19 14.84 -33.45 -25.56
C LEU A 19 15.67 -32.91 -24.38
N LYS A 20 16.80 -33.54 -24.05
CA LYS A 20 17.68 -33.09 -22.96
C LYS A 20 18.37 -31.77 -23.28
N ASN A 21 18.71 -31.50 -24.55
CA ASN A 21 19.42 -30.26 -24.90
C ASN A 21 18.46 -29.07 -25.00
N ALA A 22 17.21 -29.29 -25.41
CA ALA A 22 16.19 -28.23 -25.46
C ALA A 22 15.75 -27.77 -24.06
N LEU A 23 15.68 -28.67 -23.08
CA LEU A 23 15.31 -28.34 -21.71
C LEU A 23 16.42 -27.54 -20.99
N ILE A 24 17.69 -27.83 -21.27
CA ILE A 24 18.85 -27.08 -20.73
C ILE A 24 18.93 -25.67 -21.33
N LEU A 25 18.63 -25.50 -22.62
CA LEU A 25 18.55 -24.17 -23.25
C LEU A 25 17.37 -23.33 -22.72
N ALA A 26 16.20 -23.94 -22.49
CA ALA A 26 15.04 -23.23 -21.95
C ALA A 26 15.26 -22.76 -20.49
N THR A 27 15.92 -23.59 -19.67
CA THR A 27 16.23 -23.25 -18.26
C THR A 27 17.33 -22.21 -18.15
N THR A 28 18.37 -22.29 -18.98
CA THR A 28 19.43 -21.25 -19.02
C THR A 28 18.92 -19.92 -19.54
N MET A 29 18.05 -19.88 -20.57
CA MET A 29 17.43 -18.63 -21.02
C MET A 29 16.47 -18.03 -19.97
N GLY A 30 15.71 -18.85 -19.24
CA GLY A 30 14.82 -18.36 -18.17
C GLY A 30 15.57 -17.71 -17.00
N ILE A 31 16.69 -18.33 -16.57
CA ILE A 31 17.55 -17.77 -15.50
C ILE A 31 18.25 -16.50 -15.96
N SER A 32 18.71 -16.46 -17.22
CA SER A 32 19.33 -15.27 -17.83
C SER A 32 18.34 -14.10 -17.92
N LEU A 33 17.09 -14.34 -18.34
CA LEU A 33 16.09 -13.28 -18.47
C LEU A 33 15.64 -12.74 -17.10
N SER A 34 15.53 -13.62 -16.10
CA SER A 34 15.19 -13.24 -14.71
C SER A 34 16.31 -12.45 -14.03
N THR A 35 17.57 -12.81 -14.26
CA THR A 35 18.71 -12.04 -13.73
C THR A 35 18.87 -10.71 -14.44
N LEU A 36 18.64 -10.64 -15.76
CA LEU A 36 18.66 -9.39 -16.52
C LEU A 36 17.53 -8.43 -16.12
N THR A 37 16.32 -8.91 -15.87
CA THR A 37 15.21 -8.05 -15.39
C THR A 37 15.44 -7.54 -13.98
N THR A 38 15.98 -8.38 -13.08
CA THR A 38 16.33 -7.96 -11.71
C THR A 38 17.49 -6.95 -11.73
N LEU A 39 18.51 -7.16 -12.56
CA LEU A 39 19.61 -6.20 -12.75
C LEU A 39 19.13 -4.89 -13.39
N ARG A 40 18.15 -4.91 -14.30
CA ARG A 40 17.58 -3.71 -14.91
C ARG A 40 16.74 -2.89 -13.93
N LEU A 41 15.93 -3.56 -13.09
CA LEU A 41 15.22 -2.92 -11.97
C LEU A 41 16.18 -2.27 -10.97
N VAL A 42 17.30 -2.94 -10.65
CA VAL A 42 18.34 -2.37 -9.76
C VAL A 42 19.11 -1.22 -10.43
N ARG A 43 19.30 -1.27 -11.76
CA ARG A 43 20.05 -0.23 -12.50
C ARG A 43 19.22 1.02 -12.77
N GLU A 44 17.90 0.89 -12.99
CA GLU A 44 17.00 2.04 -13.14
C GLU A 44 16.79 2.77 -11.80
N THR A 45 16.89 2.09 -10.65
CA THR A 45 16.95 2.76 -9.34
C THR A 45 18.29 3.45 -9.03
N LYS A 46 19.37 3.15 -9.77
CA LYS A 46 20.70 3.74 -9.53
C LYS A 46 20.96 5.06 -10.26
N SER A 47 20.04 5.54 -11.10
CA SER A 47 20.20 6.81 -11.83
C SER A 47 19.54 8.02 -11.16
N ALA A 48 18.93 7.85 -9.98
CA ALA A 48 18.71 8.99 -9.11
C ALA A 48 20.06 9.34 -8.48
N TYR A 49 20.84 10.20 -9.15
CA TYR A 49 22.00 10.84 -8.55
C TYR A 49 21.49 11.56 -7.30
N ILE A 50 21.68 10.95 -6.12
CA ILE A 50 21.24 11.53 -4.86
C ILE A 50 22.04 12.81 -4.72
N ASN A 51 21.40 13.94 -4.99
CA ASN A 51 22.00 15.24 -4.80
C ASN A 51 22.37 15.34 -3.32
N ARG A 52 23.68 15.32 -3.04
CA ARG A 52 24.23 15.33 -1.68
C ARG A 52 23.74 16.56 -0.90
N GLU A 53 23.51 17.69 -1.57
CA GLU A 53 22.96 18.89 -0.95
C GLU A 53 21.49 18.71 -0.60
N ALA A 54 20.68 18.10 -1.47
CA ALA A 54 19.28 17.75 -1.16
C ALA A 54 19.20 16.76 0.02
N MET A 55 20.17 15.85 0.12
CA MET A 55 20.27 14.91 1.24
C MET A 55 20.70 15.59 2.56
N ILE A 56 21.61 16.58 2.49
CA ILE A 56 22.02 17.39 3.65
C ILE A 56 20.88 18.31 4.11
N GLU A 57 20.14 18.90 3.18
CA GLU A 57 18.99 19.74 3.49
C GLU A 57 17.84 18.91 4.08
N ASP A 58 17.56 17.73 3.51
CA ASP A 58 16.64 16.76 4.12
C ASP A 58 17.14 16.29 5.49
N PHE A 59 18.46 16.17 5.71
CA PHE A 59 19.02 15.88 7.04
C PHE A 59 18.78 17.01 8.05
N LYS A 60 18.99 18.28 7.67
CA LYS A 60 18.71 19.44 8.53
C LYS A 60 17.22 19.57 8.84
N GLN A 61 16.37 19.43 7.83
CA GLN A 61 14.92 19.40 8.01
C GLN A 61 14.48 18.21 8.88
N ARG A 62 15.19 17.07 8.81
CA ARG A 62 14.94 15.91 9.68
C ARG A 62 15.41 16.11 11.12
N GLN A 63 16.48 16.85 11.38
CA GLN A 63 16.81 17.26 12.76
C GLN A 63 15.70 18.12 13.36
N GLN A 64 15.09 19.01 12.56
CA GLN A 64 13.86 19.70 12.96
C GLN A 64 12.71 18.72 13.21
N ARG A 65 12.56 17.64 12.44
CA ARG A 65 11.55 16.58 12.70
C ARG A 65 11.76 15.83 14.03
N ILE A 66 12.98 15.77 14.57
CA ILE A 66 13.21 15.11 15.87
C ILE A 66 12.47 15.83 17.00
N SER A 67 12.21 17.14 16.89
CA SER A 67 11.34 17.84 17.85
C SER A 67 9.86 17.53 17.62
N CYS A 68 9.47 17.25 16.38
CA CYS A 68 8.10 16.95 15.96
C CYS A 68 7.83 15.44 15.93
N LYS A 69 7.91 14.82 17.11
CA LYS A 69 7.81 13.36 17.27
C LYS A 69 6.47 12.76 16.81
N ARG A 70 5.42 13.55 16.60
CA ARG A 70 4.10 13.06 16.21
C ARG A 70 3.43 14.06 15.27
N LEU A 71 3.26 13.67 14.01
CA LEU A 71 2.41 14.37 13.04
C LEU A 71 1.03 13.70 13.03
N LYS A 72 0.33 13.67 14.15
CA LYS A 72 -0.94 12.95 14.27
C LYS A 72 -2.15 13.83 14.05
N SER A 73 -2.01 15.15 14.13
CA SER A 73 -3.10 16.09 13.90
C SER A 73 -2.81 17.06 12.77
N TRP A 74 -3.85 17.72 12.27
CA TRP A 74 -3.69 18.85 11.34
C TRP A 74 -2.84 19.97 11.96
N HIS A 75 -3.03 20.27 13.24
CA HIS A 75 -2.23 21.27 13.95
C HIS A 75 -0.76 20.85 14.02
N ASP A 76 -0.48 19.58 14.30
CA ASP A 76 0.89 19.07 14.31
C ASP A 76 1.55 19.33 12.94
N ILE A 77 0.84 19.06 11.85
CA ILE A 77 1.34 19.36 10.50
C ILE A 77 1.57 20.87 10.33
N GLN A 78 0.66 21.72 10.79
CA GLN A 78 0.83 23.16 10.65
C GLN A 78 2.02 23.71 11.45
N ASP A 79 2.22 23.20 12.67
CA ASP A 79 3.22 23.69 13.61
C ASP A 79 4.61 23.14 13.30
N CYS A 80 4.67 21.91 12.79
CA CYS A 80 5.92 21.19 12.57
C CYS A 80 6.45 21.25 11.14
N MET A 81 5.58 21.46 10.16
CA MET A 81 5.98 21.41 8.75
C MET A 81 6.18 22.82 8.19
N PRO A 82 7.34 23.10 7.57
CA PRO A 82 7.58 24.36 6.90
C PRO A 82 6.47 24.70 5.89
N PRO A 83 6.04 25.97 5.76
CA PRO A 83 5.00 26.40 4.84
C PRO A 83 5.14 25.86 3.42
N GLN A 84 6.36 25.83 2.88
CA GLN A 84 6.67 25.36 1.53
C GLN A 84 6.51 23.84 1.32
N LEU A 85 6.45 23.06 2.40
CA LEU A 85 6.25 21.60 2.35
C LEU A 85 4.79 21.21 2.61
N ARG A 86 3.92 22.19 2.91
CA ARG A 86 2.49 21.96 3.14
C ARG A 86 1.71 22.35 1.88
N ARG A 87 0.69 21.57 1.56
CA ARG A 87 -0.29 21.96 0.55
C ARG A 87 -1.01 23.23 1.03
N PRO A 88 -1.12 24.27 0.18
CA PRO A 88 -1.94 25.42 0.51
C PRO A 88 -3.41 24.99 0.60
N MET A 89 -4.02 25.25 1.75
CA MET A 89 -5.46 25.06 1.96
C MET A 89 -6.17 26.41 1.86
N ASN A 90 -7.44 26.37 1.44
CA ASN A 90 -8.33 27.53 1.54
C ASN A 90 -8.49 27.98 3.01
N ALA A 91 -8.93 29.22 3.21
CA ALA A 91 -9.04 29.82 4.53
C ALA A 91 -9.98 29.03 5.45
N ASP A 92 -11.12 28.57 4.92
CA ASP A 92 -12.08 27.74 5.63
C ASP A 92 -11.42 26.52 6.29
N CYS A 93 -10.72 25.71 5.50
CA CYS A 93 -10.08 24.47 5.94
C CYS A 93 -8.93 24.71 6.91
N ARG A 94 -8.21 25.82 6.72
CA ARG A 94 -7.15 26.23 7.64
C ARG A 94 -7.72 26.58 9.02
N ASN A 95 -8.82 27.32 9.06
CA ASN A 95 -9.42 27.85 10.28
C ASN A 95 -10.28 26.82 11.02
N SER A 96 -11.03 25.97 10.31
CA SER A 96 -11.87 24.94 10.93
C SER A 96 -11.07 23.77 11.50
N GLY A 97 -9.84 23.58 11.01
CA GLY A 97 -9.06 22.38 11.23
C GLY A 97 -9.64 21.17 10.50
N ILE A 98 -8.92 20.04 10.60
CA ILE A 98 -9.29 18.77 9.98
C ILE A 98 -9.29 17.71 11.09
N ASN A 99 -10.46 17.39 11.62
CA ASN A 99 -10.66 16.56 12.81
C ASN A 99 -11.90 15.65 12.74
N THR A 100 -12.62 15.67 11.63
CA THR A 100 -13.84 14.89 11.38
C THR A 100 -13.88 14.39 9.94
N TRP A 101 -14.65 13.34 9.68
CA TRP A 101 -14.97 12.87 8.32
C TRP A 101 -15.38 14.01 7.38
N ASP A 102 -16.33 14.83 7.80
CA ASP A 102 -16.84 15.92 6.95
C ASP A 102 -15.74 16.94 6.62
N SER A 103 -14.89 17.28 7.59
CA SER A 103 -13.73 18.15 7.34
C SER A 103 -12.71 17.51 6.39
N VAL A 104 -12.49 16.18 6.48
CA VAL A 104 -11.60 15.45 5.56
C VAL A 104 -12.18 15.45 4.15
N GLN A 105 -13.48 15.16 4.01
CA GLN A 105 -14.16 15.19 2.71
C GLN A 105 -14.16 16.60 2.11
N LYS A 106 -14.46 17.63 2.90
CA LYS A 106 -14.46 19.03 2.44
C LYS A 106 -13.06 19.53 2.04
N CYS A 107 -12.03 19.19 2.83
CA CYS A 107 -10.74 19.87 2.75
C CYS A 107 -9.64 19.05 2.06
N LEU A 108 -9.70 17.73 2.14
CA LEU A 108 -8.65 16.84 1.64
C LEU A 108 -9.07 16.07 0.40
N THR A 109 -10.36 15.90 0.13
CA THR A 109 -10.82 15.18 -1.07
C THR A 109 -11.02 16.14 -2.24
N GLY A 110 -10.64 15.71 -3.45
CA GLY A 110 -10.80 16.48 -4.68
C GLY A 110 -9.51 16.61 -5.49
N ARG A 111 -9.58 17.44 -6.52
CA ARG A 111 -8.44 17.85 -7.36
C ARG A 111 -7.72 19.02 -6.70
N PHE A 112 -6.40 19.01 -6.69
CA PHE A 112 -5.60 20.01 -5.96
C PHE A 112 -5.06 21.15 -6.82
N PHE A 113 -5.15 21.03 -8.15
CA PHE A 113 -4.69 22.05 -9.11
C PHE A 113 -5.83 22.44 -10.05
N ALA A 114 -5.84 23.71 -10.46
CA ALA A 114 -6.80 24.22 -11.43
C ALA A 114 -6.69 23.48 -12.78
N GLU A 115 -7.77 23.50 -13.57
CA GLU A 115 -7.77 22.89 -14.91
C GLU A 115 -6.71 23.53 -15.81
N ASP A 116 -6.59 24.87 -15.74
CA ASP A 116 -5.72 25.68 -16.59
C ASP A 116 -4.23 25.57 -16.25
N ASP A 117 -3.91 25.20 -15.00
CA ASP A 117 -2.53 25.11 -14.48
C ASP A 117 -1.78 23.89 -14.99
N THR A 118 -2.46 23.01 -15.73
CA THR A 118 -1.88 21.73 -16.08
C THR A 118 -0.87 21.82 -17.20
N GLY A 119 -1.01 22.71 -18.21
CA GLY A 119 -0.06 23.00 -19.31
C GLY A 119 0.49 21.81 -20.13
N ASN A 120 0.27 20.60 -19.64
CA ASN A 120 0.77 19.30 -20.01
C ASN A 120 -0.46 18.41 -20.10
N GLU A 121 -0.64 17.82 -21.28
CA GLU A 121 -1.72 16.91 -21.64
C GLU A 121 -1.57 15.52 -21.00
N GLU A 122 -0.72 15.37 -19.98
CA GLU A 122 -0.42 14.06 -19.43
C GLU A 122 -1.57 13.51 -18.56
N PRO A 123 -2.06 12.29 -18.87
CA PRO A 123 -3.11 11.64 -18.10
C PRO A 123 -2.64 11.20 -16.71
N PHE A 124 -3.55 11.19 -15.73
CA PHE A 124 -3.28 10.81 -14.34
C PHE A 124 -2.97 9.32 -14.16
N GLU A 125 -2.12 9.01 -13.18
CA GLU A 125 -2.01 7.67 -12.58
C GLU A 125 -2.85 7.61 -11.30
N VAL A 126 -3.69 6.59 -11.16
CA VAL A 126 -4.55 6.39 -9.99
C VAL A 126 -3.99 5.26 -9.12
N HIS A 127 -3.73 5.58 -7.86
CA HIS A 127 -3.15 4.68 -6.87
C HIS A 127 -4.19 4.32 -5.82
N ILE A 128 -4.53 3.04 -5.72
CA ILE A 128 -5.42 2.54 -4.68
C ILE A 128 -4.57 2.03 -3.53
N ILE A 129 -4.64 2.72 -2.40
CA ILE A 129 -3.98 2.33 -1.16
C ILE A 129 -5.00 2.16 -0.04
N GLY A 130 -4.56 1.61 1.08
CA GLY A 130 -5.42 1.41 2.24
C GLY A 130 -4.90 0.29 3.10
N GLU A 131 -5.48 0.16 4.28
CA GLU A 131 -5.09 -0.85 5.23
C GLU A 131 -5.29 -2.27 4.66
N ARG A 132 -4.71 -3.26 5.34
CA ARG A 132 -5.04 -4.66 5.05
C ARG A 132 -6.55 -4.87 5.21
N HIS A 133 -7.13 -5.77 4.43
CA HIS A 133 -8.56 -6.12 4.52
C HIS A 133 -9.57 -4.98 4.26
N SER A 134 -9.15 -3.84 3.68
CA SER A 134 -10.06 -2.72 3.37
C SER A 134 -10.70 -2.77 1.96
N GLY A 135 -10.55 -3.87 1.21
CA GLY A 135 -11.21 -4.00 -0.10
C GLY A 135 -10.44 -3.39 -1.29
N THR A 136 -9.20 -2.95 -1.11
CA THR A 136 -8.35 -2.41 -2.19
C THR A 136 -8.28 -3.29 -3.45
N LYS A 137 -8.25 -4.62 -3.31
CA LYS A 137 -8.25 -5.54 -4.46
C LYS A 137 -9.54 -5.46 -5.28
N TRP A 138 -10.69 -5.35 -4.61
CA TRP A 138 -11.99 -5.23 -5.27
C TRP A 138 -12.06 -3.90 -6.02
N ILE A 139 -11.78 -2.80 -5.35
CA ILE A 139 -11.90 -1.46 -5.93
C ILE A 139 -10.92 -1.22 -7.08
N THR A 140 -9.70 -1.77 -7.03
CA THR A 140 -8.80 -1.72 -8.19
C THR A 140 -9.41 -2.40 -9.41
N LYS A 141 -10.05 -3.57 -9.23
CA LYS A 141 -10.65 -4.30 -10.34
C LYS A 141 -11.79 -3.48 -10.96
N ASP A 142 -12.66 -2.92 -10.12
CA ASP A 142 -13.79 -2.09 -10.57
C ASP A 142 -13.30 -0.83 -11.32
N LEU A 143 -12.32 -0.10 -10.76
CA LEU A 143 -11.72 1.06 -11.42
C LEU A 143 -11.08 0.69 -12.76
N GLN A 144 -10.30 -0.40 -12.80
CA GLN A 144 -9.66 -0.86 -14.04
C GLN A 144 -10.69 -1.25 -15.11
N GLN A 145 -11.77 -1.92 -14.72
CA GLN A 145 -12.86 -2.27 -15.62
C GLN A 145 -13.56 -1.03 -16.18
N CYS A 146 -13.71 0.02 -15.37
CA CYS A 146 -14.35 1.27 -15.80
C CYS A 146 -13.47 2.13 -16.70
N PHE A 147 -12.18 2.27 -16.40
CA PHE A 147 -11.34 3.31 -17.02
C PHE A 147 -10.15 2.78 -17.84
N SER A 148 -9.59 1.60 -17.55
CA SER A 148 -8.33 1.19 -18.21
C SER A 148 -8.47 0.84 -19.69
N ASN A 149 -9.68 0.47 -20.13
CA ASN A 149 -9.96 0.10 -21.53
C ASN A 149 -10.92 1.07 -22.20
N ALA A 150 -11.18 2.22 -21.59
CA ALA A 150 -12.14 3.19 -22.10
C ALA A 150 -11.45 4.30 -22.92
N PRO A 151 -11.75 4.42 -24.23
CA PRO A 151 -11.22 5.52 -25.04
C PRO A 151 -11.52 6.90 -24.44
N GLU A 152 -12.68 7.05 -23.81
CA GLU A 152 -13.14 8.30 -23.19
C GLU A 152 -12.28 8.73 -22.00
N SER A 153 -11.68 7.78 -21.28
CA SER A 153 -10.80 8.08 -20.15
C SER A 153 -9.32 8.12 -20.51
N ALA A 154 -8.90 7.64 -21.68
CA ALA A 154 -7.49 7.61 -22.07
C ALA A 154 -6.78 8.99 -22.00
N PRO A 155 -7.43 10.13 -22.32
CA PRO A 155 -6.82 11.46 -22.15
C PRO A 155 -6.64 11.89 -20.69
N TYR A 156 -7.35 11.26 -19.76
CA TYR A 156 -7.44 11.70 -18.36
C TYR A 156 -6.79 10.73 -17.39
N ILE A 157 -6.84 9.42 -17.67
CA ILE A 157 -6.37 8.36 -16.79
C ILE A 157 -5.52 7.39 -17.60
N LYS A 158 -4.23 7.35 -17.27
CA LYS A 158 -3.21 6.52 -17.91
C LYS A 158 -3.22 5.10 -17.36
N ARG A 159 -3.27 5.00 -16.03
CA ARG A 159 -3.05 3.75 -15.32
C ARG A 159 -3.77 3.74 -13.99
N ILE A 160 -4.22 2.56 -13.59
CA ILE A 160 -4.81 2.30 -12.28
C ILE A 160 -4.08 1.11 -11.64
N HIS A 161 -3.52 1.28 -10.44
CA HIS A 161 -2.82 0.21 -9.75
C HIS A 161 -2.81 0.35 -8.21
N ARG A 162 -2.25 -0.67 -7.54
CA ARG A 162 -2.38 -0.90 -6.08
C ARG A 162 -1.15 -0.51 -5.28
N ASP A 163 -0.28 0.31 -5.83
CA ASP A 163 0.97 0.68 -5.17
C ASP A 163 1.21 2.16 -5.43
N PHE A 164 1.84 2.87 -4.51
CA PHE A 164 2.30 4.23 -4.75
C PHE A 164 3.83 4.21 -4.69
N ILE A 165 4.45 4.77 -3.66
CA ILE A 165 5.90 4.62 -3.43
C ILE A 165 6.20 3.24 -2.85
N ARG A 166 5.36 2.78 -1.92
CA ARG A 166 5.37 1.41 -1.38
C ARG A 166 4.07 0.70 -1.76
N SER A 167 4.02 -0.59 -1.46
CA SER A 167 2.78 -1.34 -1.68
C SER A 167 1.62 -0.76 -0.88
N LYS A 168 0.39 -0.85 -1.41
CA LYS A 168 -0.84 -0.24 -0.87
C LYS A 168 -1.03 -0.26 0.63
N HIS A 169 -0.61 -1.34 1.29
CA HIS A 169 -0.87 -1.55 2.71
C HIS A 169 0.18 -0.94 3.63
N PHE A 170 1.31 -0.50 3.08
CA PHE A 170 2.44 0.00 3.83
C PHE A 170 2.37 1.52 4.04
N PHE A 171 3.11 2.00 5.04
CA PHE A 171 3.35 3.42 5.26
C PHE A 171 3.98 3.99 4.01
N GLN A 172 3.44 5.10 3.51
CA GLN A 172 4.04 5.81 2.41
C GLN A 172 5.11 6.75 2.99
N PRO A 173 6.38 6.62 2.56
CA PRO A 173 7.43 7.43 3.13
C PRO A 173 7.31 8.86 2.63
N LEU A 174 7.32 9.83 3.54
CA LEU A 174 7.34 11.24 3.18
C LEU A 174 8.54 11.51 2.27
N GLN A 175 8.29 11.84 1.01
CA GLN A 175 9.30 12.13 0.01
C GLN A 175 9.07 13.53 -0.52
N TYR A 176 9.88 14.47 -0.03
CA TYR A 176 9.84 15.86 -0.46
C TYR A 176 10.49 15.98 -1.83
N GLY A 177 9.90 16.81 -2.71
CA GLY A 177 10.41 17.06 -4.05
C GLY A 177 10.11 15.97 -5.08
N GLY A 178 9.33 14.94 -4.74
CA GLY A 178 8.71 14.09 -5.76
C GLY A 178 7.59 14.86 -6.45
N ASP A 179 7.67 15.00 -7.77
CA ASP A 179 6.56 15.50 -8.56
C ASP A 179 5.52 14.38 -8.71
N PHE A 180 4.43 14.52 -7.96
CA PHE A 180 3.28 13.63 -8.04
C PHE A 180 2.03 14.35 -8.55
N LEU A 181 2.21 15.48 -9.26
CA LEU A 181 1.10 16.35 -9.69
C LEU A 181 0.11 15.63 -10.62
N ARG A 182 0.53 14.51 -11.23
CA ARG A 182 -0.30 13.60 -12.06
C ARG A 182 -0.70 12.30 -11.38
N HIS A 183 -0.73 12.30 -10.05
CA HIS A 183 -1.13 11.14 -9.28
C HIS A 183 -2.41 11.42 -8.49
N ILE A 184 -3.41 10.56 -8.64
CA ILE A 184 -4.62 10.55 -7.82
C ILE A 184 -4.48 9.42 -6.80
N ILE A 185 -4.57 9.75 -5.52
CA ILE A 185 -4.49 8.74 -4.46
C ILE A 185 -5.90 8.44 -3.94
N VAL A 186 -6.33 7.20 -4.08
CA VAL A 186 -7.59 6.68 -3.52
C VAL A 186 -7.25 5.86 -2.28
N VAL A 187 -7.65 6.34 -1.11
CA VAL A 187 -7.47 5.65 0.18
C VAL A 187 -8.77 4.96 0.56
N ILE A 188 -8.70 3.66 0.85
CA ILE A 188 -9.84 2.88 1.34
C ILE A 188 -9.58 2.44 2.77
N VAL A 189 -10.47 2.85 3.67
CA VAL A 189 -10.46 2.50 5.09
C VAL A 189 -11.65 1.60 5.42
N ARG A 190 -11.60 0.93 6.58
CA ARG A 190 -12.64 0.02 7.05
C ARG A 190 -12.96 0.32 8.50
N ASP A 191 -14.17 -0.02 8.95
CA ASP A 191 -14.57 0.00 10.35
C ASP A 191 -13.52 -0.72 11.22
N PRO A 192 -13.10 -0.15 12.37
CA PRO A 192 -12.02 -0.70 13.19
C PRO A 192 -12.35 -2.08 13.78
N VAL A 193 -13.62 -2.37 14.13
CA VAL A 193 -14.01 -3.68 14.68
C VAL A 193 -13.87 -4.76 13.62
N ASP A 194 -14.44 -4.48 12.46
CA ASP A 194 -14.45 -5.35 11.31
C ASP A 194 -13.04 -5.57 10.74
N TRP A 195 -12.21 -4.52 10.79
CA TRP A 195 -10.81 -4.55 10.40
C TRP A 195 -9.94 -5.39 11.35
N VAL A 196 -10.02 -5.17 12.67
CA VAL A 196 -9.25 -5.95 13.65
C VAL A 196 -9.66 -7.42 13.60
N SER A 197 -10.95 -7.72 13.49
CA SER A 197 -11.43 -9.11 13.34
C SER A 197 -10.87 -9.77 12.07
N ALA A 198 -10.85 -9.06 10.93
CA ALA A 198 -10.23 -9.57 9.69
C ALA A 198 -8.71 -9.77 9.83
N MET A 199 -8.03 -8.85 10.53
CA MET A 199 -6.61 -8.97 10.82
C MET A 199 -6.30 -10.13 11.76
N ASN A 200 -7.15 -10.42 12.75
CA ASN A 200 -6.98 -11.57 13.64
C ASN A 200 -7.12 -12.90 12.87
N GLU A 201 -8.10 -13.02 11.98
CA GLU A 201 -8.28 -14.20 11.14
C GLU A 201 -7.11 -14.44 10.17
N MET A 202 -6.59 -13.37 9.56
CA MET A 202 -5.54 -13.47 8.53
C MET A 202 -4.59 -12.25 8.59
N PRO A 203 -3.58 -12.26 9.47
CA PRO A 203 -2.66 -11.15 9.62
C PRO A 203 -1.55 -11.19 8.56
N TYR A 204 -1.89 -10.77 7.33
CA TYR A 204 -0.94 -10.78 6.22
C TYR A 204 0.36 -10.07 6.57
N HIS A 205 1.48 -10.72 6.23
CA HIS A 205 2.84 -10.29 6.52
C HIS A 205 3.22 -10.23 8.00
N SER A 206 2.45 -10.90 8.86
CA SER A 206 2.66 -10.86 10.31
C SER A 206 2.56 -12.26 10.94
N PRO A 207 3.48 -13.18 10.59
CA PRO A 207 3.45 -14.57 11.04
C PRO A 207 3.62 -14.74 12.56
N ALA A 208 4.35 -13.86 13.23
CA ALA A 208 4.38 -13.82 14.70
C ALA A 208 3.04 -13.42 15.37
N HIS A 209 1.98 -13.12 14.61
CA HIS A 209 0.62 -12.87 15.11
C HIS A 209 -0.37 -13.99 14.72
N VAL A 210 0.13 -15.19 14.40
CA VAL A 210 -0.69 -16.40 14.23
C VAL A 210 -0.29 -17.46 15.25
N ALA A 211 -1.19 -18.40 15.53
CA ALA A 211 -0.91 -19.52 16.44
C ALA A 211 -0.01 -20.56 15.75
N SER A 212 -0.34 -20.89 14.50
CA SER A 212 0.41 -21.84 13.68
C SER A 212 0.15 -21.62 12.19
N ILE A 213 1.09 -22.08 11.36
CA ILE A 213 0.93 -22.20 9.91
C ILE A 213 1.29 -23.65 9.55
N HIS A 214 0.35 -24.40 8.98
CA HIS A 214 0.58 -25.79 8.58
C HIS A 214 -0.11 -26.06 7.24
N ASN A 215 0.60 -26.62 6.26
CA ASN A 215 0.07 -26.91 4.92
C ASN A 215 -0.66 -25.73 4.27
N ASN A 216 -0.10 -24.51 4.36
CA ASN A 216 -0.73 -23.26 3.93
C ASN A 216 -2.02 -22.86 4.67
N GLU A 217 -2.41 -23.57 5.72
CA GLU A 217 -3.51 -23.19 6.59
C GLU A 217 -2.98 -22.33 7.74
N VAL A 218 -3.63 -21.18 7.96
CA VAL A 218 -3.29 -20.23 9.02
C VAL A 218 -4.26 -20.42 10.17
N THR A 219 -3.75 -20.77 11.35
CA THR A 219 -4.55 -20.83 12.58
C THR A 219 -4.41 -19.49 13.32
N PRO A 220 -5.51 -18.73 13.52
CA PRO A 220 -5.44 -17.45 14.22
C PRO A 220 -5.12 -17.63 15.71
N LEU A 221 -4.49 -16.63 16.31
CA LEU A 221 -4.39 -16.55 17.77
C LEU A 221 -5.78 -16.29 18.38
N PRO A 222 -6.01 -16.67 19.65
CA PRO A 222 -7.12 -16.10 20.43
C PRO A 222 -7.11 -14.57 20.31
N TRP A 223 -8.28 -13.96 20.09
CA TRP A 223 -8.35 -12.53 19.75
C TRP A 223 -7.67 -11.65 20.82
N ALA A 224 -7.79 -12.02 22.10
CA ALA A 224 -7.19 -11.27 23.21
C ALA A 224 -5.66 -11.27 23.10
N ASP A 225 -5.05 -12.42 22.83
CA ASP A 225 -3.60 -12.55 22.64
C ASP A 225 -3.13 -11.84 21.38
N PHE A 226 -3.95 -11.81 20.33
CA PHE A 226 -3.65 -11.10 19.09
C PHE A 226 -3.57 -9.59 19.31
N VAL A 227 -4.58 -9.01 19.96
CA VAL A 227 -4.67 -7.55 20.12
C VAL A 227 -3.74 -7.01 21.21
N SER A 228 -3.38 -7.81 22.20
CA SER A 228 -2.44 -7.40 23.26
C SER A 228 -0.97 -7.57 22.88
N ARG A 229 -0.67 -8.21 21.75
CA ARG A 229 0.71 -8.48 21.32
C ARG A 229 1.33 -7.24 20.68
N PRO A 230 2.58 -6.87 21.05
CA PRO A 230 3.32 -5.84 20.35
C PRO A 230 3.49 -6.21 18.87
N TRP A 231 3.28 -5.25 17.97
CA TRP A 231 3.33 -5.44 16.53
C TRP A 231 4.77 -5.59 16.02
N THR A 232 5.36 -6.76 16.24
CA THR A 232 6.76 -7.01 15.92
C THR A 232 7.08 -8.50 15.82
N MET A 233 8.34 -8.79 15.51
CA MET A 233 8.96 -10.09 15.66
C MET A 233 10.43 -9.92 16.08
N PRO A 234 11.08 -10.97 16.62
CA PRO A 234 12.51 -10.91 16.88
C PRO A 234 13.31 -10.53 15.62
N ARG A 235 14.28 -9.62 15.76
CA ARG A 235 15.17 -9.26 14.65
C ARG A 235 16.04 -10.47 14.27
N PRO A 236 16.06 -10.90 12.99
CA PRO A 236 16.93 -12.00 12.55
C PRO A 236 18.41 -11.70 12.75
N LYS A 237 19.26 -12.75 12.69
CA LYS A 237 20.72 -12.60 12.79
C LYS A 237 21.28 -11.59 11.76
N SER A 238 20.83 -11.65 10.51
CA SER A 238 21.30 -10.73 9.45
C SER A 238 21.04 -9.25 9.77
N ASP A 239 19.88 -8.94 10.34
CA ASP A 239 19.52 -7.57 10.71
C ASP A 239 20.46 -7.05 11.81
N ARG A 240 20.89 -7.93 12.72
CA ARG A 240 21.86 -7.58 13.76
C ARG A 240 23.26 -7.34 13.19
N GLU A 241 23.69 -8.14 12.21
CA GLU A 241 24.96 -7.89 11.52
C GLU A 241 24.92 -6.59 10.70
N LEU A 242 23.83 -6.35 9.97
CA LEU A 242 23.58 -5.10 9.28
C LEU A 242 23.62 -3.90 10.23
N PHE A 243 23.07 -4.03 11.44
CA PHE A 243 23.15 -2.99 12.47
C PHE A 243 24.59 -2.69 12.88
N LYS A 244 25.46 -3.71 13.02
CA LYS A 244 26.89 -3.49 13.29
C LYS A 244 27.57 -2.72 12.15
N HIS A 245 27.23 -3.02 10.89
CA HIS A 245 27.72 -2.25 9.75
C HIS A 245 27.23 -0.80 9.76
N MET A 246 25.96 -0.56 10.13
CA MET A 246 25.42 0.80 10.29
C MET A 246 26.06 1.55 11.47
N ALA A 247 26.50 0.87 12.52
CA ALA A 247 27.26 1.50 13.60
C ALA A 247 28.60 2.06 13.10
N ALA A 248 29.24 1.38 12.14
CA ALA A 248 30.45 1.87 11.47
C ALA A 248 30.16 2.94 10.39
N ASN A 249 28.97 2.93 9.79
CA ASN A 249 28.53 3.93 8.80
C ASN A 249 27.09 4.40 9.09
N PRO A 250 26.91 5.41 9.96
CA PRO A 250 25.58 5.89 10.37
C PRO A 250 24.70 6.39 9.22
N ALA A 251 25.28 6.80 8.09
CA ALA A 251 24.52 7.25 6.92
C ALA A 251 23.63 6.14 6.35
N LEU A 252 24.06 4.88 6.43
CA LEU A 252 23.29 3.72 5.97
C LEU A 252 21.94 3.59 6.70
N ARG A 253 21.85 4.02 7.96
CA ARG A 253 20.60 3.98 8.73
C ARG A 253 19.51 4.88 8.12
N LEU A 254 19.91 5.89 7.35
CA LEU A 254 19.01 6.83 6.68
C LEU A 254 18.56 6.34 5.29
N GLU A 255 19.26 5.36 4.73
CA GLU A 255 18.97 4.80 3.43
C GLU A 255 17.78 3.82 3.48
N ARG A 256 17.02 3.75 2.38
CA ARG A 256 15.85 2.86 2.23
C ARG A 256 16.27 1.49 1.71
N LEU A 257 17.19 0.84 2.43
CA LEU A 257 17.84 -0.41 2.00
C LEU A 257 17.10 -1.68 2.42
N CYS A 258 16.08 -1.57 3.27
CA CYS A 258 15.28 -2.72 3.67
C CYS A 258 14.25 -3.07 2.59
N GLN A 259 13.61 -4.23 2.76
CA GLN A 259 12.50 -4.67 1.93
C GLN A 259 11.45 -3.57 1.75
N SER A 260 10.79 -3.54 0.58
CA SER A 260 9.76 -2.53 0.25
C SER A 260 10.21 -1.07 0.46
N LEU A 261 11.50 -0.76 0.30
CA LEU A 261 12.05 0.60 0.46
C LEU A 261 11.85 1.17 1.88
N PHE A 262 11.89 0.33 2.91
CA PHE A 262 11.92 0.76 4.30
C PHE A 262 13.33 1.13 4.75
N ARG A 263 13.45 1.98 5.78
CA ARG A 263 14.69 2.13 6.54
C ARG A 263 14.77 1.04 7.61
N TYR A 264 15.96 0.88 8.19
CA TYR A 264 16.21 -0.12 9.24
C TYR A 264 15.27 0.00 10.46
N ASP A 265 14.98 1.24 10.86
CA ASP A 265 14.10 1.53 12.01
C ASP A 265 12.62 1.58 11.64
N ASP A 266 12.27 1.45 10.37
CA ASP A 266 10.86 1.50 9.95
C ASP A 266 10.25 0.09 9.89
N VAL A 267 11.08 -0.96 9.86
CA VAL A 267 10.61 -2.34 9.61
C VAL A 267 11.44 -3.41 10.32
N VAL A 268 10.80 -4.53 10.65
CA VAL A 268 11.45 -5.80 10.97
C VAL A 268 10.75 -6.96 10.25
N PRO A 269 11.48 -7.90 9.62
CA PRO A 269 12.91 -7.84 9.34
C PRO A 269 13.24 -6.77 8.29
N CYS A 270 14.48 -6.31 8.26
CA CYS A 270 14.98 -5.41 7.22
C CYS A 270 15.22 -6.17 5.91
N THR A 271 15.84 -7.36 5.96
CA THR A 271 16.12 -8.17 4.77
C THR A 271 15.26 -9.43 4.71
N LEU A 272 14.81 -9.81 3.50
CA LEU A 272 14.02 -11.03 3.30
C LEU A 272 14.89 -12.29 3.30
N ASN A 273 16.11 -12.20 2.75
CA ASN A 273 16.96 -13.37 2.48
C ASN A 273 17.28 -14.21 3.72
N SER A 274 17.45 -13.57 4.87
CA SER A 274 17.74 -14.27 6.12
C SER A 274 16.52 -14.98 6.72
N THR A 275 15.33 -14.40 6.53
CA THR A 275 14.11 -15.07 6.96
C THR A 275 13.79 -16.24 6.04
N LEU A 276 14.05 -16.18 4.74
CA LEU A 276 13.73 -17.30 3.84
C LEU A 276 14.46 -18.61 4.18
N GLU A 277 15.66 -18.53 4.79
CA GLU A 277 16.36 -19.72 5.31
C GLU A 277 15.72 -20.29 6.59
N GLU A 278 15.07 -19.42 7.39
CA GLU A 278 14.41 -19.77 8.65
C GLU A 278 12.91 -20.07 8.49
N LEU A 279 12.30 -19.64 7.40
CA LEU A 279 10.88 -19.84 7.11
C LEU A 279 10.68 -21.20 6.43
N PRO A 280 9.61 -21.95 6.78
CA PRO A 280 9.22 -23.14 6.04
C PRO A 280 9.10 -22.86 4.54
N GLY A 281 9.68 -23.73 3.71
CA GLY A 281 9.69 -23.54 2.24
C GLY A 281 8.30 -23.55 1.60
N ASP A 282 7.28 -24.00 2.33
CA ASP A 282 5.87 -23.99 1.97
C ASP A 282 5.12 -22.77 2.54
N MET A 283 5.80 -21.78 3.12
CA MET A 283 5.12 -20.59 3.63
C MET A 283 4.47 -19.78 2.49
N LEU A 284 3.18 -19.49 2.66
CA LEU A 284 2.45 -18.57 1.81
C LEU A 284 3.19 -17.23 1.68
N ARG A 285 3.38 -16.74 0.44
CA ARG A 285 4.01 -15.42 0.18
C ARG A 285 3.34 -14.27 0.94
N SER A 286 2.03 -14.40 1.20
CA SER A 286 1.26 -13.44 1.98
C SER A 286 1.62 -13.42 3.48
N MET A 287 2.44 -14.36 3.95
CA MET A 287 2.95 -14.47 5.31
C MET A 287 4.43 -14.10 5.43
N TYR A 288 5.10 -13.70 4.34
CA TYR A 288 6.46 -13.17 4.42
C TYR A 288 6.48 -11.93 5.32
N PRO A 289 7.31 -11.92 6.38
CA PRO A 289 7.17 -10.98 7.47
C PRO A 289 7.53 -9.56 7.04
N VAL A 290 6.65 -8.61 7.36
CA VAL A 290 6.85 -7.16 7.23
C VAL A 290 6.15 -6.47 8.40
N TYR A 291 6.86 -6.29 9.51
CA TYR A 291 6.37 -5.56 10.68
C TYR A 291 6.84 -4.12 10.63
N GLU A 292 5.91 -3.23 10.35
CA GLU A 292 6.17 -1.78 10.39
C GLU A 292 6.28 -1.31 11.84
N LEU A 293 7.32 -0.52 12.11
CA LEU A 293 7.62 0.04 13.42
C LEU A 293 7.03 1.46 13.55
N LYS A 294 7.12 2.05 14.74
CA LYS A 294 6.61 3.40 15.01
C LYS A 294 7.16 4.40 14.01
N ASN A 295 6.26 5.16 13.37
CA ASN A 295 6.63 6.12 12.32
C ASN A 295 7.15 7.45 12.92
N ASP A 296 7.84 7.38 14.04
CA ASP A 296 8.51 8.47 14.75
C ASP A 296 10.05 8.37 14.67
N GLY A 297 10.56 7.35 13.95
CA GLY A 297 11.99 7.09 13.79
C GLY A 297 12.66 6.44 15.00
N SER A 298 11.89 6.04 16.03
CA SER A 298 12.44 5.40 17.23
C SER A 298 12.93 3.98 16.99
N GLY A 299 12.44 3.30 15.94
CA GLY A 299 12.72 1.88 15.73
C GLY A 299 11.99 0.97 16.72
N THR A 300 11.00 1.48 17.44
CA THR A 300 10.23 0.72 18.43
C THR A 300 8.95 0.14 17.84
N ALA A 301 8.51 -1.00 18.38
CA ALA A 301 7.27 -1.63 17.98
C ALA A 301 6.04 -0.86 18.52
N TYR A 302 4.93 -0.97 17.82
CA TYR A 302 3.62 -0.59 18.36
C TYR A 302 3.22 -1.55 19.48
N GLN A 303 2.59 -1.06 20.55
CA GLN A 303 2.18 -1.91 21.66
C GLN A 303 1.02 -2.83 21.29
N ASN A 304 0.21 -2.41 20.32
CA ASN A 304 -0.89 -3.18 19.76
C ASN A 304 -1.20 -2.72 18.33
N ILE A 305 -2.09 -3.46 17.67
CA ILE A 305 -2.53 -3.21 16.29
C ILE A 305 -3.25 -1.85 16.13
N LEU A 306 -3.94 -1.34 17.16
CA LEU A 306 -4.67 -0.07 17.09
C LEU A 306 -3.73 1.14 17.13
N GLU A 307 -2.60 1.07 17.84
CA GLU A 307 -1.57 2.10 17.76
C GLU A 307 -0.99 2.19 16.33
N LEU A 308 -0.72 1.04 15.68
CA LEU A 308 -0.27 0.98 14.29
C LEU A 308 -1.31 1.64 13.37
N ARG A 309 -2.59 1.28 13.55
CA ARG A 309 -3.69 1.82 12.76
C ARG A 309 -3.81 3.34 12.91
N ALA A 310 -3.73 3.88 14.12
CA ALA A 310 -3.75 5.33 14.34
C ALA A 310 -2.65 6.04 13.53
N ASP A 311 -1.44 5.50 13.50
CA ASP A 311 -0.35 6.05 12.68
C ASP A 311 -0.61 5.87 11.18
N LYS A 312 -1.23 4.76 10.76
CA LYS A 312 -1.63 4.53 9.36
C LYS A 312 -2.64 5.58 8.89
N ILE A 313 -3.62 5.90 9.73
CA ILE A 313 -4.60 6.94 9.45
C ILE A 313 -3.89 8.28 9.30
N ALA A 314 -3.03 8.67 10.23
CA ALA A 314 -2.25 9.90 10.11
C ALA A 314 -1.44 9.94 8.80
N ASN A 315 -0.77 8.84 8.45
CA ASN A 315 0.03 8.76 7.22
C ASN A 315 -0.81 8.83 5.95
N HIS A 316 -1.84 8.01 5.82
CA HIS A 316 -2.63 7.91 4.58
C HIS A 316 -3.62 9.06 4.42
N VAL A 317 -4.20 9.56 5.51
CA VAL A 317 -5.29 10.57 5.48
C VAL A 317 -4.78 11.98 5.68
N LEU A 318 -3.82 12.20 6.58
CA LEU A 318 -3.31 13.55 6.81
C LEU A 318 -2.05 13.83 6.00
N HIS A 319 -1.04 12.96 6.04
CA HIS A 319 0.26 13.27 5.46
C HIS A 319 0.22 13.28 3.93
N LEU A 320 -0.36 12.26 3.30
CA LEU A 320 -0.40 12.17 1.84
C LEU A 320 -1.02 13.42 1.19
N PRO A 321 -2.27 13.82 1.50
CA PRO A 321 -2.88 14.98 0.85
C PRO A 321 -2.36 16.33 1.36
N SER A 322 -1.60 16.38 2.45
CA SER A 322 -1.10 17.64 3.01
C SER A 322 0.36 17.91 2.73
N LEU A 323 1.18 16.87 2.52
CA LEU A 323 2.64 16.99 2.43
C LEU A 323 3.21 16.53 1.09
N PHE A 324 2.41 15.86 0.25
CA PHE A 324 2.81 15.50 -1.10
C PHE A 324 2.16 16.45 -2.10
N SER A 325 2.91 16.79 -3.14
CA SER A 325 2.40 17.46 -4.32
C SER A 325 1.67 16.46 -5.22
N ILE A 326 0.51 15.94 -4.76
CA ILE A 326 -0.34 15.02 -5.53
C ILE A 326 -1.41 15.76 -6.32
N GLY A 327 -1.81 15.22 -7.47
CA GLY A 327 -2.84 15.81 -8.33
C GLY A 327 -4.25 15.81 -7.75
N GLY A 328 -4.57 14.76 -6.99
CA GLY A 328 -5.84 14.67 -6.28
C GLY A 328 -5.87 13.54 -5.26
N PHE A 329 -6.89 13.57 -4.43
CA PHE A 329 -7.06 12.64 -3.31
C PHE A 329 -8.53 12.28 -3.13
N VAL A 330 -8.80 11.02 -2.83
CA VAL A 330 -10.14 10.51 -2.52
C VAL A 330 -10.04 9.57 -1.33
N LEU A 331 -10.83 9.82 -0.29
CA LEU A 331 -10.97 8.92 0.85
C LEU A 331 -12.36 8.30 0.85
N VAL A 332 -12.43 6.97 0.95
CA VAL A 332 -13.69 6.23 0.97
C VAL A 332 -13.68 5.15 2.05
N ARG A 333 -14.84 4.93 2.68
CA ARG A 333 -15.03 3.84 3.63
C ARG A 333 -15.51 2.60 2.88
N TYR A 334 -15.00 1.44 3.29
CA TYR A 334 -15.39 0.15 2.75
C TYR A 334 -16.90 -0.10 2.89
N GLU A 335 -17.48 0.39 3.98
CA GLU A 335 -18.89 0.28 4.34
C GLU A 335 -19.76 1.12 3.39
N ASP A 336 -19.33 2.32 3.01
CA ASP A 336 -20.04 3.13 2.01
C ASP A 336 -20.07 2.42 0.64
N LEU A 337 -18.99 1.70 0.29
CA LEU A 337 -18.91 0.92 -0.95
C LEU A 337 -19.87 -0.28 -0.93
N LEU A 338 -20.08 -0.90 0.23
CA LEU A 338 -21.07 -1.97 0.40
C LEU A 338 -22.49 -1.41 0.39
N GLU A 339 -22.74 -0.31 1.08
CA GLU A 339 -24.09 0.27 1.21
C GLU A 339 -24.58 0.90 -0.10
N LYS A 340 -23.73 1.64 -0.80
CA LYS A 340 -24.10 2.48 -1.95
C LYS A 340 -23.66 1.92 -3.29
N GLY A 341 -22.85 0.86 -3.29
CA GLY A 341 -22.15 0.37 -4.48
C GLY A 341 -20.93 1.24 -4.82
N THR A 342 -20.26 0.95 -5.94
CA THR A 342 -19.00 1.61 -6.29
C THR A 342 -19.17 2.82 -7.22
N GLN A 343 -20.39 3.12 -7.68
CA GLN A 343 -20.66 4.19 -8.64
C GLN A 343 -20.17 5.56 -8.17
N PHE A 344 -20.53 5.95 -6.94
CA PHE A 344 -20.15 7.27 -6.41
C PHE A 344 -18.63 7.46 -6.36
N LEU A 345 -17.86 6.40 -6.08
CA LEU A 345 -16.40 6.45 -6.08
C LEU A 345 -15.87 6.63 -7.51
N MET A 346 -16.42 5.92 -8.49
CA MET A 346 -16.00 6.07 -9.89
C MET A 346 -16.26 7.49 -10.39
N GLU A 347 -17.42 8.07 -10.04
CA GLU A 347 -17.79 9.44 -10.40
C GLU A 347 -16.85 10.45 -9.75
N GLN A 348 -16.49 10.26 -8.48
CA GLN A 348 -15.49 11.10 -7.81
C GLN A 348 -14.11 10.99 -8.47
N VAL A 349 -13.62 9.79 -8.79
CA VAL A 349 -12.33 9.61 -9.48
C VAL A 349 -12.37 10.26 -10.87
N SER A 350 -13.46 10.08 -11.62
CA SER A 350 -13.71 10.74 -12.90
C SER A 350 -13.66 12.27 -12.77
N GLN A 351 -14.35 12.83 -11.78
CA GLN A 351 -14.34 14.26 -11.49
C GLN A 351 -12.93 14.77 -11.16
N VAL A 352 -12.20 14.09 -10.28
CA VAL A 352 -10.82 14.47 -9.90
C VAL A 352 -9.87 14.39 -11.11
N ALA A 353 -10.07 13.42 -12.00
CA ALA A 353 -9.29 13.28 -13.23
C ALA A 353 -9.65 14.33 -14.31
N GLY A 354 -10.73 15.11 -14.15
CA GLY A 354 -11.16 16.14 -15.10
C GLY A 354 -12.21 15.69 -16.12
N MET A 355 -12.87 14.54 -15.91
CA MET A 355 -13.92 14.01 -16.77
C MET A 355 -15.34 14.51 -16.40
N GLN A 356 -15.44 15.62 -15.65
CA GLN A 356 -16.69 16.25 -15.21
C GLN A 356 -17.65 15.30 -14.46
N GLY A 357 -17.13 14.24 -13.83
CA GLY A 357 -17.92 13.24 -13.11
C GLY A 357 -18.68 12.25 -14.01
N THR A 358 -18.51 12.32 -15.33
CA THR A 358 -19.14 11.37 -16.26
C THR A 358 -18.36 10.06 -16.30
N LEU A 359 -19.07 8.93 -16.30
CA LEU A 359 -18.45 7.61 -16.41
C LEU A 359 -18.37 7.19 -17.89
N PRO A 360 -17.31 6.47 -18.30
CA PRO A 360 -17.25 5.86 -19.62
C PRO A 360 -18.46 4.94 -19.89
N GLN A 361 -18.91 4.85 -21.14
CA GLN A 361 -20.15 4.11 -21.47
C GLN A 361 -20.11 2.62 -21.09
N GLN A 362 -18.93 2.01 -21.14
CA GLN A 362 -18.65 0.62 -20.77
C GLN A 362 -18.45 0.41 -19.27
N CYS A 363 -18.36 1.48 -18.47
CA CYS A 363 -18.22 1.37 -17.02
C CYS A 363 -19.49 0.77 -16.43
N LYS A 364 -19.31 -0.29 -15.62
CA LYS A 364 -20.39 -0.96 -14.90
C LYS A 364 -19.99 -1.03 -13.43
N PRO A 365 -20.28 0.02 -12.64
CA PRO A 365 -20.00 -0.01 -11.21
C PRO A 365 -20.70 -1.19 -10.54
N THR A 366 -20.06 -1.77 -9.53
CA THR A 366 -20.68 -2.81 -8.70
C THR A 366 -21.80 -2.17 -7.87
N GLY A 367 -22.99 -2.78 -7.87
CA GLY A 367 -24.11 -2.30 -7.06
C GLY A 367 -23.92 -2.48 -5.55
N PRO A 368 -24.86 -1.95 -4.74
CA PRO A 368 -24.93 -2.21 -3.31
C PRO A 368 -24.88 -3.70 -2.96
N GLN A 369 -24.15 -4.03 -1.90
CA GLN A 369 -24.01 -5.35 -1.27
C GLN A 369 -24.26 -5.25 0.25
N PRO A 370 -25.43 -4.76 0.69
CA PRO A 370 -25.72 -4.56 2.10
C PRO A 370 -25.70 -5.86 2.89
N GLU A 371 -25.95 -7.00 2.24
CA GLU A 371 -25.90 -8.31 2.86
C GLU A 371 -24.54 -8.64 3.43
N ARG A 372 -23.44 -8.06 2.91
CA ARG A 372 -22.07 -8.29 3.37
C ARG A 372 -21.70 -7.47 4.61
N MET A 373 -22.49 -6.46 4.97
CA MET A 373 -22.25 -5.63 6.16
C MET A 373 -22.54 -6.44 7.42
N GLY A 374 -21.59 -6.44 8.37
CA GLY A 374 -21.76 -7.13 9.66
C GLY A 374 -21.79 -8.66 9.58
N GLN A 375 -21.49 -9.29 8.43
CA GLN A 375 -21.40 -10.76 8.33
C GLN A 375 -20.21 -11.35 9.08
N ARG A 376 -19.21 -10.52 9.40
CA ARG A 376 -18.01 -10.97 10.09
C ARG A 376 -18.36 -11.32 11.53
N VAL A 377 -17.98 -12.53 11.94
CA VAL A 377 -18.18 -12.97 13.33
C VAL A 377 -17.21 -12.21 14.22
N VAL A 378 -17.75 -11.31 15.05
CA VAL A 378 -16.96 -10.58 16.05
C VAL A 378 -16.97 -11.37 17.36
N PRO A 379 -15.81 -11.84 17.85
CA PRO A 379 -15.73 -12.52 19.15
C PRO A 379 -16.25 -11.64 20.29
N LYS A 380 -16.91 -12.26 21.28
CA LYS A 380 -17.38 -11.56 22.47
C LYS A 380 -16.22 -10.85 23.20
N GLY A 381 -16.40 -9.57 23.54
CA GLY A 381 -15.41 -8.74 24.22
C GLY A 381 -14.45 -7.99 23.29
N LEU A 382 -14.34 -8.38 22.02
CA LEU A 382 -13.41 -7.73 21.09
C LEU A 382 -13.83 -6.29 20.80
N LYS A 383 -15.13 -6.06 20.56
CA LYS A 383 -15.66 -4.72 20.27
C LYS A 383 -15.40 -3.76 21.44
N GLU A 384 -15.71 -4.18 22.66
CA GLU A 384 -15.51 -3.38 23.87
C GLU A 384 -14.02 -3.07 24.09
N TRP A 385 -13.13 -4.04 23.80
CA TRP A 385 -11.70 -3.80 23.85
C TRP A 385 -11.25 -2.76 22.82
N ILE A 386 -11.76 -2.83 21.58
CA ILE A 386 -11.41 -1.87 20.52
C ILE A 386 -11.87 -0.46 20.89
N GLU A 387 -13.12 -0.31 21.31
CA GLU A 387 -13.69 0.98 21.74
C GLU A 387 -12.89 1.60 22.90
N SER A 388 -12.32 0.76 23.79
CA SER A 388 -11.52 1.22 24.93
C SER A 388 -10.06 1.54 24.61
N ASN A 389 -9.53 1.07 23.48
CA ASN A 389 -8.09 1.17 23.14
C ASN A 389 -7.80 1.96 21.86
N MET A 390 -8.81 2.27 21.05
CA MET A 390 -8.62 3.00 19.81
C MET A 390 -8.31 4.48 20.04
N ASP A 391 -7.56 5.08 19.12
CA ASP A 391 -7.37 6.53 19.07
C ASP A 391 -8.62 7.18 18.44
N VAL A 392 -9.57 7.55 19.30
CA VAL A 392 -10.84 8.18 18.89
C VAL A 392 -10.62 9.43 18.03
N HIS A 393 -9.54 10.17 18.24
CA HIS A 393 -9.25 11.35 17.42
C HIS A 393 -8.89 10.96 15.99
N MET A 394 -8.13 9.89 15.79
CA MET A 394 -7.82 9.39 14.45
C MET A 394 -9.05 8.76 13.79
N GLU A 395 -9.82 7.95 14.51
CA GLU A 395 -11.00 7.27 13.94
C GLU A 395 -12.11 8.26 13.55
N ARG A 396 -12.24 9.41 14.24
CA ARG A 396 -13.17 10.48 13.86
C ARG A 396 -12.86 11.10 12.50
N LEU A 397 -11.61 11.10 12.04
CA LEU A 397 -11.24 11.51 10.67
C LEU A 397 -11.90 10.60 9.62
N LEU A 398 -12.21 9.36 10.00
CA LEU A 398 -12.85 8.36 9.17
C LEU A 398 -14.36 8.26 9.42
N GLY A 399 -14.90 9.08 10.33
CA GLY A 399 -16.34 9.08 10.65
C GLY A 399 -16.77 7.91 11.54
N TYR A 400 -15.82 7.21 12.15
CA TYR A 400 -16.08 6.25 13.22
C TYR A 400 -16.08 6.96 14.58
N ARG A 401 -16.76 6.36 15.56
CA ARG A 401 -16.93 6.92 16.90
C ARG A 401 -16.10 6.18 17.91
#